data_AF-A0A3L8SWB7-F1
#
_entry.id   AF-A0A3L8SWB7-F1
#
_cell.length_a   1.000
_cell.length_b   1.000
_cell.length_c   1.000
_cell.angle_alpha   90.00
_cell.angle_beta   90.00
_cell.angle_gamma   90.00
#
_symmetry.space_group_name_H-M   'P 1'
#
loop_
_entity.id
_entity.type
_entity.pdbx_description
1 polymer ?
#
loop_
_entity_poly.entity_id
_entity_poly.type
_entity_poly.pdbx_seq_one_letter_code
_entity_poly.pdbx_strand_id
1 'polypeptide(L)'
;YLSTCIVGATLESPEEEEEGDENDSVVEVPTGEIYEIVGTLSKPESANPRFAKETYTVSSREALLSHLLECEIVLYNITEDANQIEEATWAAS
;
A
#
# COMPACT_ATOMS: atom_id res chain seq x y z
N TYR A 1 3.95 2.14 -6.70
CA TYR A 1 3.13 1.18 -7.46
C TYR A 1 1.78 0.99 -6.78
N LEU A 2 1.71 0.75 -5.46
CA LEU A 2 0.41 0.69 -4.75
C LEU A 2 -0.44 1.98 -4.83
N SER A 3 0.18 3.16 -4.72
CA SER A 3 -0.52 4.45 -4.82
C SER A 3 -1.11 4.75 -6.20
N THR A 4 -0.84 3.89 -7.18
CA THR A 4 -1.40 3.97 -8.54
C THR A 4 -2.27 2.74 -8.86
N CYS A 5 -2.39 1.80 -7.92
CA CYS A 5 -3.25 0.63 -8.08
C CYS A 5 -4.69 0.99 -7.75
N ILE A 6 -5.60 0.46 -8.55
CA ILE A 6 -7.04 0.62 -8.39
C ILE A 6 -7.55 -0.54 -7.55
N VAL A 7 -8.35 -0.24 -6.52
CA VAL A 7 -8.95 -1.24 -5.64
C VAL A 7 -9.83 -2.19 -6.47
N GLY A 8 -9.62 -3.50 -6.31
CA GLY A 8 -10.38 -4.52 -7.03
C GLY A 8 -9.98 -4.75 -8.49
N ALA A 9 -8.95 -4.04 -9.01
CA ALA A 9 -8.42 -4.33 -10.33
C ALA A 9 -7.60 -5.63 -10.30
N THR A 10 -8.13 -6.70 -10.90
CA THR A 10 -7.37 -7.92 -11.19
C THR A 10 -6.49 -7.66 -12.41
N LEU A 11 -5.24 -8.11 -12.36
CA LEU A 11 -4.36 -8.15 -13.52
C LEU A 11 -4.89 -9.23 -14.45
N GLU A 12 -5.83 -8.89 -15.33
CA GLU A 12 -6.23 -9.76 -16.42
C GLU A 12 -4.98 -9.96 -17.29
N SER A 13 -4.43 -11.19 -17.26
CA SER A 13 -3.33 -11.55 -18.15
C SER A 13 -3.84 -11.35 -19.56
N PRO A 14 -3.08 -10.71 -20.48
CA PRO A 14 -3.41 -10.82 -21.88
C PRO A 14 -3.30 -12.30 -22.23
N GLU A 15 -4.44 -13.00 -22.28
CA GLU A 15 -4.49 -14.28 -22.95
C GLU A 15 -3.98 -14.01 -24.36
N GLU A 16 -2.91 -14.74 -24.73
CA GLU A 16 -2.38 -14.74 -26.09
C GLU A 16 -3.46 -15.29 -27.02
N GLU A 17 -4.41 -14.44 -27.44
CA GLU A 17 -5.29 -14.74 -28.55
C GLU A 17 -4.63 -14.21 -29.83
N GLU A 18 -4.02 -15.16 -30.55
CA GLU A 18 -3.66 -15.04 -31.94
C GLU A 18 -4.85 -14.57 -32.81
N GLU A 19 -4.53 -13.65 -33.72
CA GLU A 19 -5.23 -13.33 -34.97
C GLU A 19 -6.59 -12.60 -34.89
N GLY A 20 -6.50 -11.28 -35.14
CA GLY A 20 -7.36 -10.65 -36.14
C GLY A 20 -8.63 -9.95 -35.66
N ASP A 21 -8.70 -8.69 -36.06
CA ASP A 21 -9.89 -7.89 -36.34
C ASP A 21 -10.13 -6.69 -35.43
N GLU A 22 -10.36 -5.60 -36.15
CA GLU A 22 -10.36 -4.20 -35.79
C GLU A 22 -11.72 -3.85 -35.17
N ASN A 23 -11.87 -4.14 -33.87
CA ASN A 23 -12.93 -3.54 -33.09
C ASN A 23 -12.39 -3.02 -31.76
N ASP A 24 -12.60 -1.72 -31.56
CA ASP A 24 -12.36 -0.90 -30.38
C ASP A 24 -12.86 -1.60 -29.09
N SER A 25 -12.07 -2.53 -28.56
CA SER A 25 -12.28 -3.06 -27.22
C SER A 25 -11.90 -1.94 -26.26
N VAL A 26 -12.89 -1.13 -25.91
CA VAL A 26 -12.84 -0.28 -24.72
C VAL A 26 -12.62 -1.23 -23.56
N VAL A 27 -11.34 -1.48 -23.23
CA VAL A 27 -10.96 -2.09 -21.97
C VAL A 27 -11.51 -1.15 -20.92
N GLU A 28 -12.60 -1.54 -20.26
CA GLU A 28 -13.17 -0.77 -19.16
C GLU A 28 -12.11 -0.72 -18.06
N VAL A 29 -11.33 0.36 -18.06
CA VAL A 29 -10.40 0.62 -16.97
C VAL A 29 -11.25 0.72 -15.71
N PRO A 30 -11.03 -0.15 -14.71
CA PRO A 30 -11.84 -0.13 -13.50
C PRO A 30 -11.82 1.29 -12.94
N THR A 31 -12.97 1.95 -12.84
CA THR A 31 -13.09 3.29 -12.24
C THR A 31 -13.25 3.13 -10.73
N GLY A 32 -12.21 2.58 -10.10
CA GLY A 32 -12.17 2.33 -8.66
C GLY A 32 -11.38 3.39 -7.90
N GLU A 33 -11.53 3.39 -6.58
CA GLU A 33 -10.68 4.17 -5.69
C GLU A 33 -9.24 3.66 -5.74
N ILE A 34 -8.27 4.56 -5.55
CA ILE A 34 -6.85 4.20 -5.47
C ILE A 34 -6.44 4.03 -4.01
N TYR A 35 -5.46 3.16 -3.74
CA TYR A 35 -4.94 3.02 -2.39
C TYR A 35 -4.24 4.30 -1.92
N GLU A 36 -4.63 4.77 -0.74
CA GLU A 36 -3.93 5.84 -0.04
C GLU A 36 -2.87 5.25 0.88
N ILE A 37 -1.63 5.70 0.71
CA ILE A 37 -0.50 5.20 1.51
C ILE A 37 -0.23 6.18 2.65
N VAL A 38 -0.37 5.70 3.88
CA VAL A 38 0.04 6.41 5.10
C VAL A 38 0.99 5.53 5.91
N GLY A 39 1.79 6.10 6.80
CA GLY A 39 2.65 5.28 7.66
C GLY A 39 3.70 6.05 8.44
N THR A 40 4.73 5.34 8.90
CA THR A 40 5.81 5.89 9.71
C THR A 40 7.14 5.82 8.96
N LEU A 41 8.11 6.63 9.39
CA LEU A 41 9.48 6.57 8.90
C LEU A 41 10.41 6.13 10.02
N SER A 42 11.38 5.26 9.71
CA SER A 42 12.44 4.88 10.66
C SER A 42 13.29 6.05 11.14
N LYS A 43 13.30 7.15 10.37
CA LYS A 43 13.94 8.42 10.71
C LYS A 43 12.90 9.54 10.59
N PRO A 44 12.29 10.01 11.69
CA PRO A 44 11.15 10.93 11.66
C PRO A 44 11.45 12.28 11.00
N GLU A 45 12.71 12.74 11.04
CA GLU A 45 13.15 14.00 10.42
C GLU A 45 13.37 13.91 8.89
N SER A 46 13.05 12.76 8.28
CA SER A 46 13.25 12.56 6.85
C SER A 46 12.11 13.17 6.05
N ALA A 47 12.40 13.58 4.82
CA ALA A 47 11.37 14.09 3.91
C ALA A 47 10.33 13.01 3.59
N ASN A 48 9.07 13.42 3.55
CA ASN A 48 7.98 12.52 3.22
C ASN A 48 8.14 11.94 1.81
N PRO A 49 7.98 10.61 1.65
CA PRO A 49 8.02 10.01 0.33
C PRO A 49 6.92 10.57 -0.56
N ARG A 50 7.21 10.79 -1.85
CA ARG A 50 6.22 11.35 -2.80
C ARG A 50 4.96 10.49 -2.98
N PHE A 51 5.05 9.20 -2.67
CA PHE A 51 3.93 8.26 -2.80
C PHE A 51 3.07 8.18 -1.53
N ALA A 52 3.55 8.71 -0.41
CA ALA A 52 2.82 8.69 0.85
C ALA A 52 1.94 9.94 0.94
N LYS A 53 0.66 9.74 1.22
CA LYS A 53 -0.29 10.81 1.52
C LYS A 53 0.09 11.50 2.82
N GLU A 54 0.46 10.73 3.83
CA GLU A 54 0.81 11.24 5.16
C GLU A 54 1.86 10.36 5.84
N THR A 55 2.64 10.97 6.72
CA THR A 55 3.58 10.27 7.61
C THR A 55 3.32 10.67 9.06
N TYR A 56 3.34 9.69 9.95
CA TYR A 56 3.07 9.88 11.36
C TYR A 56 4.36 9.81 12.18
N THR A 57 4.48 10.73 13.13
CA THR A 57 5.47 10.61 14.21
C THR A 57 4.77 9.98 15.41
N VAL A 58 5.11 8.74 15.70
CA VAL A 58 4.43 7.96 16.74
C VAL A 58 5.23 8.04 18.04
N SER A 59 4.56 8.46 19.11
CA SER A 59 5.14 8.54 20.47
C SER A 59 4.88 7.32 21.35
N SER A 60 3.89 6.48 21.03
CA SER A 60 3.57 5.25 21.79
C SER A 60 2.89 4.18 20.92
N ARG A 61 2.87 2.92 21.39
CA ARG A 61 2.22 1.81 20.68
C ARG A 61 0.71 2.01 20.52
N GLU A 62 0.06 2.65 21.49
CA GLU A 62 -1.38 2.94 21.44
C GLU A 62 -1.72 3.95 20.33
N ALA A 63 -0.85 4.94 20.12
CA ALA A 63 -0.97 5.88 19.01
C ALA A 63 -0.80 5.16 17.67
N LEU A 64 0.19 4.26 17.56
CA LEU A 64 0.37 3.44 16.35
C LEU A 64 -0.84 2.54 16.10
N LEU A 65 -1.33 1.86 17.14
CA LEU A 65 -2.48 0.96 17.05
C LEU A 65 -3.71 1.67 16.49
N SER A 66 -3.96 2.90 16.95
CA SER A 66 -5.08 3.70 16.47
C SER A 66 -5.02 3.90 14.96
N HIS A 67 -3.84 4.23 14.42
CA HIS A 67 -3.64 4.35 12.97
C HIS A 67 -3.72 3.00 12.24
N LEU A 68 -3.19 1.92 12.83
CA LEU A 68 -3.27 0.59 12.22
C LEU A 68 -4.71 0.10 12.06
N LEU A 69 -5.59 0.43 13.02
CA LEU A 69 -7.01 0.07 12.97
C LEU A 69 -7.82 0.83 11.91
N GLU A 70 -7.32 1.98 11.47
CA GLU A 70 -7.93 2.77 10.38
C GLU A 70 -7.50 2.26 9.00
N CYS A 71 -6.42 1.47 8.93
CA CYS A 71 -5.89 0.92 7.68
C CYS A 71 -6.56 -0.41 7.30
N GLU A 72 -6.91 -0.56 6.03
CA GLU A 72 -7.38 -1.84 5.48
C GLU A 72 -6.24 -2.84 5.25
N ILE A 73 -5.05 -2.32 4.90
CA ILE A 73 -3.85 -3.10 4.60
C ILE A 73 -2.70 -2.49 5.39
N VAL A 74 -1.99 -3.35 6.14
CA VAL A 74 -0.81 -2.95 6.90
C VAL A 74 0.42 -3.65 6.32
N LEU A 75 1.46 -2.87 6.01
CA LEU A 75 2.68 -3.36 5.38
C LEU A 75 3.89 -2.94 6.20
N TYR A 76 4.56 -3.91 6.81
CA TYR A 76 5.76 -3.68 7.60
C TYR A 76 7.02 -3.90 6.76
N ASN A 77 7.82 -2.84 6.61
CA ASN A 77 9.14 -2.93 5.97
C ASN A 77 10.21 -3.29 7.03
N ILE A 78 10.28 -4.59 7.35
CA ILE A 78 11.15 -5.11 8.40
C ILE A 78 12.56 -5.32 7.85
N THR A 79 13.55 -4.78 8.55
CA THR A 79 14.98 -5.11 8.37
C THR A 79 15.46 -6.01 9.52
N GLU A 80 16.75 -6.31 9.62
CA GLU A 80 17.30 -7.08 10.76
C GLU A 80 17.30 -6.31 12.11
N ASP A 81 16.68 -5.13 12.17
CA ASP A 81 16.51 -4.37 13.40
C ASP A 81 15.50 -5.03 14.35
N ALA A 82 15.95 -5.34 15.57
CA ALA A 82 15.14 -6.04 16.57
C ALA A 82 13.87 -5.26 16.97
N ASN A 83 13.91 -3.93 16.97
CA ASN A 83 12.74 -3.13 17.35
C ASN A 83 11.64 -3.22 16.29
N GLN A 84 12.03 -3.23 15.01
CA GLN A 84 11.09 -3.43 13.90
C GLN A 84 10.44 -4.82 13.93
N ILE A 85 11.23 -5.86 14.25
CA ILE A 85 10.71 -7.23 14.39
C ILE A 85 9.74 -7.32 15.57
N GLU A 86 10.08 -6.75 16.73
CA GLU A 86 9.22 -6.75 17.90
C GLU A 86 7.91 -6.00 17.63
N GLU A 87 7.99 -4.81 17.03
CA GLU A 87 6.82 -4.01 16.67
C GLU A 87 5.91 -4.76 15.69
N ALA A 88 6.46 -5.33 14.61
CA ALA A 88 5.67 -6.08 13.64
C ALA A 88 5.04 -7.35 14.26
N THR A 89 5.76 -8.02 15.15
CA THR A 89 5.24 -9.19 15.88
C THR A 89 4.09 -8.80 16.80
N TRP A 90 4.20 -7.67 17.50
CA TRP A 90 3.11 -7.14 18.32
C TRP A 90 1.89 -6.76 17.47
N ALA A 91 2.09 -6.09 16.34
CA ALA A 91 1.01 -5.66 15.46
C ALA A 91 0.25 -6.84 14.81
N ALA A 92 0.89 -7.99 14.65
CA ALA A 92 0.31 -9.19 14.06
C ALA A 92 -0.35 -10.14 15.08
N SER A 93 -0.30 -9.84 16.38
CA SER A 93 -0.79 -10.71 17.46
C SER A 93 -2.24 -10.49 17.86
#